data_AF-A0A1J4TYS4-F1
#
_entry.id   AF-A0A1J4TYS4-F1
#
_cell.length_a   1.000
_cell.length_b   1.000
_cell.length_c   1.000
_cell.angle_alpha   90.00
_cell.angle_beta   90.00
_cell.angle_gamma   90.00
#
_symmetry.space_group_name_H-M   'P 1'
#
loop_
_entity.id
_entity.type
_entity.pdbx_description
1 polymer ?
#
loop_
_entity_poly.entity_id
_entity_poly.type
_entity_poly.pdbx_seq_one_letter_code
_entity_poly.pdbx_strand_id
1 'polypeptide(L)'
;MGVKIIFITDGLFIQSYHLDDNDYLYYNSEIVTEFLTEKRVELFMKGGSKIFSEKIVAHSKIELIKIFQDANDILRKDGLSE
;
A
#
# COMPACT_ATOMS: atom_id res chain seq x y z
N MET A 1 1.38 -25.95 6.16
CA MET A 1 0.85 -24.65 5.71
C MET A 1 -0.56 -24.90 5.22
N GLY A 2 -1.57 -24.39 5.94
CA GLY A 2 -2.95 -24.45 5.47
C GLY A 2 -3.16 -23.51 4.29
N VAL A 3 -4.12 -23.81 3.43
CA VAL A 3 -4.59 -22.87 2.41
C VAL A 3 -5.26 -21.71 3.14
N LYS A 4 -4.85 -20.47 2.84
CA LYS A 4 -5.48 -19.25 3.39
C LYS A 4 -6.19 -18.41 2.35
N ILE A 5 -5.82 -18.56 1.08
CA ILE A 5 -6.35 -17.77 -0.02
C ILE A 5 -6.95 -18.71 -1.06
N ILE A 6 -8.17 -18.43 -1.49
CA ILE A 6 -8.85 -19.14 -2.58
C ILE A 6 -9.10 -18.17 -3.73
N PHE A 7 -8.83 -18.62 -4.95
CA PHE A 7 -9.25 -17.94 -6.18
C PHE A 7 -10.52 -18.60 -6.72
N ILE A 8 -11.57 -17.82 -6.94
CA ILE A 8 -12.85 -18.24 -7.47
C ILE A 8 -13.01 -17.59 -8.84
N THR A 9 -13.33 -18.37 -9.87
CA THR A 9 -13.53 -17.85 -11.22
C THR A 9 -14.60 -18.61 -11.97
N ASP A 10 -15.37 -17.91 -12.81
CA ASP A 10 -16.31 -18.47 -13.78
C ASP A 10 -15.76 -18.42 -15.22
N GLY A 11 -14.50 -18.04 -15.40
CA GLY A 11 -13.84 -17.82 -16.69
C GLY A 11 -13.94 -16.39 -17.22
N LEU A 12 -14.85 -15.57 -16.70
CA LEU A 12 -15.00 -14.14 -17.04
C LEU A 12 -14.48 -13.24 -15.91
N PHE A 13 -14.77 -13.62 -14.67
CA PHE A 13 -14.39 -12.88 -13.47
C PHE A 13 -13.52 -13.74 -12.58
N ILE A 14 -12.59 -13.09 -11.89
CA ILE A 14 -11.82 -13.70 -10.81
C ILE A 14 -12.13 -12.92 -9.54
N GLN A 15 -12.31 -13.63 -8.44
CA GLN A 15 -12.36 -13.07 -7.10
C GLN A 15 -11.44 -13.86 -6.18
N SER A 16 -10.78 -13.16 -5.27
CA SER A 16 -9.90 -13.78 -4.29
C SER A 16 -10.48 -13.65 -2.89
N TYR A 17 -10.42 -14.71 -2.09
CA TYR A 17 -11.03 -14.78 -0.76
C TYR A 17 -10.02 -15.25 0.30
N HIS A 18 -9.98 -14.57 1.45
CA HIS A 18 -9.16 -14.95 2.60
C HIS A 18 -9.97 -15.78 3.58
N LEU A 19 -9.55 -17.02 3.84
CA LEU A 19 -10.28 -17.98 4.66
C LEU A 19 -10.28 -17.64 6.14
N ASP A 20 -9.18 -17.10 6.66
CA ASP A 20 -9.10 -16.78 8.08
C ASP A 20 -9.94 -15.54 8.43
N ASP A 21 -10.09 -14.61 7.47
CA ASP A 21 -10.79 -13.34 7.68
C ASP A 21 -12.25 -13.41 7.25
N ASN A 22 -12.63 -14.48 6.53
CA ASN A 22 -13.92 -14.63 5.87
C ASN A 22 -14.32 -13.40 5.03
N ASP A 23 -13.37 -12.85 4.28
CA ASP A 23 -13.59 -11.67 3.45
C ASP A 23 -12.82 -11.77 2.12
N TYR A 24 -13.23 -10.97 1.13
CA TYR A 24 -12.50 -10.86 -0.13
C TYR A 24 -11.13 -10.21 0.08
N LEU A 25 -10.22 -10.44 -0.86
CA LEU A 25 -8.96 -9.68 -0.87
C LEU A 25 -9.20 -8.27 -1.38
N TYR A 26 -8.72 -7.29 -0.62
CA TYR A 26 -8.71 -5.89 -0.99
C TYR A 26 -7.29 -5.38 -1.07
N TYR A 27 -6.98 -4.68 -2.16
CA TYR A 27 -5.75 -3.92 -2.31
C TYR A 27 -6.11 -2.44 -2.51
N ASN A 28 -5.70 -1.58 -1.60
CA ASN A 28 -6.04 -0.16 -1.62
C ASN A 28 -7.55 0.12 -1.69
N SER A 29 -8.34 -0.64 -0.94
CA SER A 29 -9.82 -0.58 -0.90
C SER A 29 -10.53 -1.11 -2.15
N GLU A 30 -9.80 -1.62 -3.15
CA GLU A 30 -10.39 -2.26 -4.33
C GLU A 30 -10.34 -3.78 -4.20
N ILE A 31 -11.41 -4.47 -4.63
CA ILE A 31 -11.44 -5.93 -4.66
C ILE A 31 -10.42 -6.42 -5.68
N VAL A 32 -9.61 -7.41 -5.28
CA VAL A 32 -8.67 -8.07 -6.18
C VAL A 32 -9.43 -8.96 -7.16
N THR A 33 -9.47 -8.55 -8.42
CA THR A 33 -10.15 -9.25 -9.51
C THR A 33 -9.20 -9.95 -10.49
N GLU A 34 -7.95 -10.14 -10.10
CA GLU A 34 -6.90 -10.76 -10.89
C GLU A 34 -6.13 -11.82 -10.07
N PHE A 35 -5.43 -12.73 -10.76
CA PHE A 35 -4.50 -13.63 -10.08
C PHE A 35 -3.33 -12.86 -9.48
N LEU A 36 -2.85 -13.36 -8.34
CA LEU A 36 -1.76 -12.72 -7.61
C LEU A 36 -0.39 -13.23 -8.08
N THR A 37 0.58 -12.33 -8.14
CA THR A 37 2.00 -12.70 -8.16
C THR A 37 2.40 -13.30 -6.82
N GLU A 38 3.46 -14.11 -6.79
CA GLU A 38 3.96 -14.73 -5.55
C GLU A 38 4.24 -13.69 -4.44
N LYS A 39 4.85 -12.56 -4.80
CA LYS A 39 5.09 -11.44 -3.88
C LYS A 39 3.80 -10.91 -3.26
N ARG A 40 2.72 -10.78 -4.05
CA ARG A 40 1.43 -10.34 -3.53
C ARG A 40 0.77 -11.42 -2.67
N VAL A 41 0.88 -12.70 -3.05
CA VAL A 41 0.40 -13.81 -2.20
C VAL A 41 1.06 -13.75 -0.83
N GLU A 42 2.39 -13.62 -0.76
CA GLU A 42 3.10 -13.51 0.52
C GLU A 42 2.60 -12.33 1.36
N LEU A 43 2.31 -11.20 0.71
CA LEU A 43 1.77 -10.02 1.35
C LEU A 43 0.41 -10.28 2.02
N PHE A 44 -0.54 -10.90 1.31
CA PHE A 44 -1.86 -11.26 1.85
C PHE A 44 -1.77 -12.38 2.90
N MET A 45 -0.84 -13.34 2.74
CA MET A 45 -0.61 -14.39 3.74
C MET A 45 -0.16 -13.84 5.10
N LYS A 46 0.55 -12.69 5.09
CA LYS A 46 1.05 -12.02 6.31
C LYS A 46 0.11 -10.92 6.82
N GLY A 47 -0.52 -10.17 5.90
CA GLY A 47 -1.31 -8.98 6.22
C GLY A 47 -2.82 -9.21 6.32
N GLY A 48 -3.31 -10.41 6.02
CA GLY A 48 -4.75 -10.72 5.99
C GLY A 48 -5.42 -10.25 4.70
N SER A 49 -6.74 -10.15 4.73
CA SER A 49 -7.61 -9.84 3.58
C SER A 49 -7.45 -8.42 3.02
N LYS A 50 -7.03 -7.45 3.84
CA LYS A 50 -7.03 -6.03 3.48
C LYS A 50 -5.63 -5.46 3.54
N ILE A 51 -5.11 -5.13 2.37
CA ILE A 51 -3.79 -4.56 2.20
C ILE A 51 -3.92 -3.11 1.74
N PHE A 52 -3.17 -2.23 2.39
CA PHE A 52 -2.99 -0.85 1.96
C PHE A 52 -1.52 -0.64 1.66
N SER A 53 -1.19 -0.29 0.43
CA SER A 53 0.15 0.21 0.13
C SER A 53 0.28 1.60 0.73
N GLU A 54 1.42 1.88 1.36
CA GLU A 54 1.79 3.26 1.63
C GLU A 54 1.73 4.03 0.31
N LYS A 55 0.90 5.07 0.29
CA LYS A 55 0.82 5.98 -0.85
C LYS A 55 2.21 6.59 -0.95
N ILE A 56 2.97 6.24 -1.98
CA ILE A 56 4.25 6.90 -2.25
C ILE A 56 3.91 8.36 -2.52
N VAL A 57 4.12 9.22 -1.53
CA VAL A 57 4.00 10.66 -1.69
C VAL A 57 5.25 11.09 -2.44
N ALA A 58 5.19 10.99 -3.76
CA ALA A 58 6.22 11.51 -4.64
C ALA A 58 6.09 13.03 -4.66
N HIS A 59 6.93 13.72 -3.89
CA HIS A 59 7.08 15.16 -4.01
C HIS A 59 7.85 15.50 -5.27
N SER A 60 7.39 16.51 -6.00
CA SER A 60 8.15 17.10 -7.08
C SER A 60 9.44 17.73 -6.55
N LYS A 61 10.46 17.88 -7.42
CA LYS A 61 11.71 18.57 -7.08
C LYS A 61 11.43 19.99 -6.52
N ILE A 62 10.43 20.67 -7.06
CA ILE A 62 10.04 22.03 -6.66
C ILE A 62 9.49 22.03 -5.24
N GLU A 63 8.60 21.09 -4.90
CA GLU A 63 8.05 20.96 -3.55
C GLU A 63 9.13 20.65 -2.53
N LEU A 64 10.06 19.75 -2.85
CA LEU A 64 11.19 19.44 -1.97
C LEU A 64 12.05 20.68 -1.72
N ILE A 65 12.41 21.43 -2.77
CA ILE A 65 13.18 22.68 -2.63
C ILE A 65 12.46 23.66 -1.72
N LYS A 66 11.13 23.82 -1.89
CA LYS A 66 10.33 24.71 -1.06
C LYS A 66 10.32 24.27 0.41
N ILE A 67 10.11 22.98 0.68
CA ILE A 67 10.16 22.43 2.05
C ILE A 67 11.52 22.69 2.70
N PHE A 68 12.63 22.53 1.97
CA PHE A 68 13.97 22.81 2.48
C PHE A 68 14.21 24.31 2.72
N GLN A 69 13.70 25.18 1.86
CA GLN A 69 13.77 26.63 2.05
C GLN A 69 12.99 27.05 3.30
N ASP A 70 11.75 26.60 3.43
CA ASP A 70 10.89 26.91 4.56
C ASP A 70 11.52 26.43 5.88
N ALA A 71 12.11 25.23 5.90
CA ALA A 71 12.83 24.71 7.07
C ALA A 71 14.06 25.54 7.43
N ASN A 72 14.86 25.96 6.43
CA ASN A 72 16.02 26.82 6.66
C ASN A 72 15.63 28.20 7.20
N ASP A 73 14.54 28.77 6.71
CA ASP A 73 14.06 30.07 7.15
C ASP A 73 13.53 30.02 8.58
N ILE A 74 12.90 28.90 8.98
CA ILE A 74 12.51 28.65 10.38
C ILE A 74 13.76 28.57 11.26
N LEU A 75 14.76 27.77 10.89
CA LEU A 75 15.99 27.61 11.66
C LEU A 75 16.77 28.92 11.82
N ARG A 76 16.78 29.76 10.78
CA ARG A 76 17.37 31.11 10.83
C ARG A 76 16.59 32.06 11.72
N LYS A 77 15.26 31.98 11.69
CA LYS A 77 14.38 32.81 12.51
C LYS A 77 14.51 32.49 14.00
N ASP A 78 14.77 31.23 14.33
CA ASP A 78 14.99 30.77 15.71
C ASP A 78 16.43 30.99 16.21
N GLY A 79 17.29 31.66 15.42
CA GLY A 79 18.66 32.02 15.80
C GLY A 79 19.63 30.83 15.91
N LEU A 80 19.25 29.67 15.36
CA LEU A 80 19.99 28.41 15.43
C LEU A 80 20.91 28.16 14.22
N SER A 81 21.42 29.23 13.60
CA SER A 81 22.44 29.11 12.55
C SER A 81 23.80 29.58 13.10
N GLU A 82 24.77 28.66 13.18
CA GLU A 82 26.20 29.01 13.07
C GLU A 82 26.56 29.23 11.59
#